data_AF-A0A060BZ59-F1
#
_entry.id   AF-A0A060BZ59-F1
#
_cell.length_a   1.000
_cell.length_b   1.000
_cell.length_c   1.000
_cell.angle_alpha   90.00
_cell.angle_beta   90.00
_cell.angle_gamma   90.00
#
_symmetry.space_group_name_H-M   'P 1'
#
loop_
_entity.id
_entity.type
_entity.pdbx_description
1 polymer ?
#
loop_
_entity_poly.entity_id
_entity_poly.type
_entity_poly.pdbx_seq_one_letter_code
_entity_poly.pdbx_strand_id
1 'polypeptide(L)'
;RQHPQYAQIIKQADYVTADGTGIVIGSKLLKHPLPERVTGFDTMNQLLHLANDQHKKVYFLGAKPEVLKITLAVIQKNYPHLIIAGAHDGYFKTAQPIRRSIQQANPDLVFVP
;
A
#
# COMPACT_ATOMS: atom_id res chain seq x y z
N ARG A 1 20.82 -1.47 -9.19
CA ARG A 1 22.06 -2.13 -8.69
C ARG A 1 22.87 -1.28 -7.69
N GLN A 2 22.53 -0.01 -7.43
CA GLN A 2 23.37 0.91 -6.62
C GLN A 2 22.97 1.09 -5.14
N HIS A 3 21.94 0.39 -4.63
CA HIS A 3 21.53 0.49 -3.23
C HIS A 3 21.36 -0.91 -2.60
N PRO A 4 22.42 -1.45 -1.95
CA PRO A 4 22.40 -2.82 -1.42
C PRO A 4 21.34 -3.01 -0.32
N GLN A 5 21.14 -2.01 0.54
CA GLN A 5 20.13 -2.05 1.60
C GLN A 5 18.70 -2.13 1.03
N TYR A 6 18.39 -1.34 -0.01
CA TYR A 6 17.10 -1.40 -0.68
C TYR A 6 16.86 -2.77 -1.35
N ALA A 7 17.88 -3.31 -2.03
CA ALA A 7 17.78 -4.63 -2.64
C ALA A 7 17.55 -5.75 -1.60
N GLN A 8 18.12 -5.61 -0.41
CA GLN A 8 17.90 -6.56 0.68
C GLN A 8 16.47 -6.50 1.24
N ILE A 9 15.90 -5.30 1.37
CA ILE A 9 14.49 -5.12 1.78
C ILE A 9 13.55 -5.77 0.77
N ILE A 10 13.77 -5.55 -0.54
CA ILE A 10 12.93 -6.15 -1.59
C ILE A 10 12.96 -7.68 -1.54
N LYS A 11 14.11 -8.27 -1.21
CA LYS A 11 14.25 -9.74 -1.05
C LYS A 11 13.56 -10.29 0.20
N GLN A 12 13.24 -9.45 1.17
CA GLN A 12 12.57 -9.84 2.42
C GLN A 12 11.05 -9.65 2.36
N ALA A 13 10.53 -8.99 1.33
CA ALA A 13 9.09 -8.81 1.15
C ALA A 13 8.41 -10.16 0.89
N ASP A 14 7.29 -10.41 1.56
CA ASP A 14 6.47 -11.61 1.34
C ASP A 14 5.94 -11.68 -0.10
N TYR A 15 5.66 -10.52 -0.69
CA TYR A 15 5.21 -10.39 -2.07
C TYR A 15 5.88 -9.20 -2.78
N VAL A 16 6.31 -9.42 -4.01
CA VAL A 16 6.80 -8.38 -4.93
C VAL A 16 5.95 -8.45 -6.20
N THR A 17 5.14 -7.42 -6.44
CA THR A 17 4.23 -7.36 -7.60
C THR A 17 4.89 -6.71 -8.81
N ALA A 18 4.46 -7.14 -10.00
CA ALA A 18 4.96 -6.60 -11.26
C ALA A 18 4.17 -5.35 -11.67
N ASP A 19 4.58 -4.19 -11.13
CA ASP A 19 3.97 -2.91 -11.46
C ASP A 19 4.61 -2.31 -12.72
N GLY A 20 3.87 -2.32 -13.84
CA GLY A 20 4.24 -1.65 -15.08
C GLY A 20 4.66 -2.55 -16.26
N THR A 21 4.38 -2.06 -17.46
CA THR A 21 4.59 -2.78 -18.73
C THR A 21 6.06 -3.12 -19.00
N GLY A 22 7.00 -2.31 -18.53
CA GLY A 22 8.45 -2.54 -18.71
C GLY A 22 8.96 -3.80 -18.01
N ILE A 23 8.42 -4.12 -16.81
CA ILE A 23 8.75 -5.36 -16.08
C ILE A 23 8.23 -6.59 -16.84
N VAL A 24 7.00 -6.51 -17.36
CA VAL A 24 6.40 -7.59 -18.17
C VAL A 24 7.19 -7.81 -19.47
N ILE A 25 7.59 -6.75 -20.18
CA ILE A 25 8.42 -6.86 -21.39
C ILE A 25 9.81 -7.42 -21.06
N GLY A 26 10.44 -6.95 -19.99
CA GLY A 26 11.73 -7.47 -19.53
C GLY A 26 11.67 -8.97 -19.22
N SER A 27 10.59 -9.44 -18.58
CA SER A 27 10.37 -10.86 -18.30
C SER A 27 10.28 -11.71 -19.59
N LYS A 28 9.59 -11.19 -20.62
CA LYS A 28 9.49 -11.82 -21.95
C LYS A 28 10.84 -11.88 -22.65
N LEU A 29 11.63 -10.80 -22.58
CA LEU A 29 12.99 -10.76 -23.15
C LEU A 29 13.94 -11.75 -22.46
N LEU A 30 13.76 -11.98 -21.15
CA LEU A 30 14.52 -12.96 -20.36
C LEU A 30 14.00 -14.41 -20.51
N LYS A 31 13.06 -14.67 -21.43
CA LYS A 31 12.41 -15.98 -21.66
C LYS A 31 11.72 -16.58 -20.43
N HIS A 32 11.40 -15.75 -19.43
CA HIS A 32 10.62 -16.11 -18.25
C HIS A 32 9.44 -15.14 -18.14
N PRO A 33 8.40 -15.29 -18.99
CA PRO A 33 7.31 -14.33 -19.03
C PRO A 33 6.50 -14.37 -17.73
N LEU A 34 6.28 -13.19 -17.14
CA LEU A 34 5.31 -13.03 -16.07
C LEU A 34 3.89 -13.22 -16.62
N PRO A 35 3.02 -13.92 -15.88
CA PRO A 35 1.69 -14.30 -16.37
C PRO A 35 0.78 -13.08 -16.60
N GLU A 36 0.88 -12.05 -15.75
CA GLU A 36 0.04 -10.86 -15.85
C GLU A 36 0.66 -9.62 -15.19
N ARG A 37 0.12 -8.45 -15.53
CA ARG A 37 0.45 -7.15 -14.91
C ARG A 37 -0.48 -6.95 -13.72
N VAL A 38 0.08 -6.83 -12.51
CA VAL A 38 -0.67 -6.52 -11.29
C VAL A 38 -0.15 -5.21 -10.74
N THR A 39 -0.93 -4.14 -10.91
CA THR A 39 -0.50 -2.82 -10.43
C THR A 39 -0.67 -2.70 -8.93
N GLY A 40 0.09 -1.80 -8.30
CA GLY A 40 -0.11 -1.48 -6.89
C GLY A 40 -1.53 -0.97 -6.60
N PHE A 41 -2.12 -0.24 -7.54
CA PHE A 41 -3.48 0.27 -7.44
C PHE A 41 -4.54 -0.84 -7.47
N ASP A 42 -4.43 -1.81 -8.37
CA ASP A 42 -5.36 -2.94 -8.45
C ASP A 42 -5.30 -3.78 -7.18
N THR A 43 -4.07 -4.00 -6.67
CA THR A 43 -3.82 -4.73 -5.42
C THR A 43 -4.47 -4.02 -4.24
N MET A 44 -4.29 -2.70 -4.12
CA MET A 44 -4.90 -1.89 -3.07
C MET A 44 -6.43 -1.99 -3.12
N ASN A 45 -7.04 -1.86 -4.30
CA ASN A 45 -8.50 -1.95 -4.41
C ASN A 45 -9.04 -3.32 -3.97
N GLN A 46 -8.40 -4.42 -4.38
CA GLN A 46 -8.81 -5.76 -3.96
C GLN A 46 -8.70 -5.95 -2.44
N LEU A 47 -7.63 -5.43 -1.83
CA LEU A 47 -7.46 -5.46 -0.37
C LEU A 47 -8.48 -4.58 0.36
N LEU A 48 -8.87 -3.43 -0.22
CA LEU A 48 -9.91 -2.57 0.33
C LEU A 48 -11.30 -3.23 0.26
N HIS A 49 -11.61 -3.93 -0.84
CA HIS A 49 -12.81 -4.77 -0.94
C HIS A 49 -12.83 -5.85 0.15
N LEU A 50 -11.74 -6.60 0.30
CA LEU A 50 -11.62 -7.61 1.35
C LEU A 50 -11.79 -7.00 2.76
N ALA A 51 -11.16 -5.85 3.00
CA ALA A 51 -11.24 -5.15 4.27
C ALA A 51 -12.65 -4.65 4.58
N ASN A 52 -13.38 -4.20 3.56
CA ASN A 52 -14.78 -3.83 3.68
C ASN A 52 -15.65 -5.04 4.06
N ASP A 53 -15.51 -6.13 3.32
CA ASP A 53 -16.35 -7.32 3.49
C ASP A 53 -16.10 -8.02 4.84
N GLN A 54 -14.89 -7.90 5.37
CA GLN A 54 -14.48 -8.49 6.65
C GLN A 54 -14.40 -7.50 7.81
N HIS A 55 -14.88 -6.27 7.63
CA HIS A 55 -14.88 -5.22 8.66
C HIS A 55 -13.48 -4.96 9.28
N LYS A 56 -12.44 -4.98 8.45
CA LYS A 56 -11.05 -4.81 8.87
C LYS A 56 -10.70 -3.36 9.14
N LYS A 57 -9.74 -3.18 10.05
CA LYS A 57 -9.13 -1.90 10.41
C LYS A 57 -8.00 -1.56 9.46
N VAL A 58 -8.12 -0.43 8.77
CA VAL A 58 -7.14 0.02 7.78
C VAL A 58 -6.56 1.36 8.20
N TYR A 59 -5.24 1.49 8.11
CA TYR A 59 -4.50 2.72 8.37
C TYR A 59 -3.87 3.25 7.07
N PHE A 60 -3.96 4.56 6.82
CA PHE A 60 -3.40 5.20 5.63
C PHE A 60 -2.26 6.15 6.00
N LEU A 61 -1.05 5.87 5.55
CA LEU A 61 0.14 6.68 5.85
C LEU A 61 0.79 7.20 4.57
N GLY A 62 0.63 8.47 4.23
CA GLY A 62 1.29 9.07 3.07
C GLY A 62 0.51 10.18 2.40
N ALA A 63 0.99 10.60 1.23
CA ALA A 63 0.46 11.72 0.44
C ALA A 63 0.45 13.08 1.17
N LYS A 64 0.03 14.12 0.46
CA LYS A 64 -0.23 15.45 1.06
C LYS A 64 -1.55 15.43 1.84
N PRO A 65 -1.71 16.23 2.90
CA PRO A 65 -2.93 16.26 3.70
C PRO A 65 -4.22 16.42 2.89
N GLU A 66 -4.21 17.28 1.87
CA GLU A 66 -5.36 17.51 0.99
C GLU A 66 -5.72 16.27 0.15
N VAL A 67 -4.73 15.54 -0.34
CA VAL A 67 -4.93 14.31 -1.13
C VAL A 67 -5.43 13.20 -0.21
N LEU A 68 -4.80 13.05 0.96
CA LEU A 68 -5.20 12.05 1.96
C LEU A 68 -6.66 12.25 2.37
N LYS A 69 -7.08 13.50 2.62
CA LYS A 69 -8.47 13.82 2.96
C LYS A 69 -9.45 13.40 1.86
N ILE A 70 -9.13 13.67 0.59
CA ILE A 70 -9.96 13.26 -0.56
C ILE A 70 -10.03 11.74 -0.64
N THR A 71 -8.89 11.06 -0.52
CA THR A 71 -8.81 9.60 -0.55
C THR A 71 -9.68 8.96 0.54
N LEU A 72 -9.59 9.43 1.78
CA LEU A 72 -10.40 8.91 2.88
C LEU A 72 -11.89 9.11 2.64
N ALA A 73 -12.31 10.25 2.07
CA ALA A 73 -13.71 10.49 1.73
C ALA A 73 -14.22 9.53 0.64
N VAL A 74 -13.40 9.26 -0.39
CA VAL A 74 -13.71 8.28 -1.43
C VAL A 74 -13.79 6.87 -0.85
N ILE A 75 -12.85 6.50 0.01
CA ILE A 75 -12.82 5.17 0.64
C ILE A 75 -14.04 4.97 1.52
N GLN A 76 -14.39 5.94 2.37
CA GLN A 76 -15.56 5.83 3.22
C GLN A 76 -16.87 5.74 2.43
N LYS A 77 -16.95 6.39 1.26
CA LYS A 77 -18.09 6.30 0.35
C LYS A 77 -18.18 4.94 -0.33
N ASN A 78 -17.06 4.41 -0.83
CA ASN A 78 -17.03 3.20 -1.65
C ASN A 78 -16.97 1.90 -0.80
N TYR A 79 -16.45 2.00 0.42
CA TYR A 79 -16.21 0.89 1.34
C TYR A 79 -16.80 1.22 2.72
N PRO A 80 -18.14 1.29 2.86
CA PRO A 80 -18.81 1.79 4.07
C PRO A 80 -18.63 0.88 5.31
N HIS A 81 -18.23 -0.38 5.12
CA HIS A 81 -18.03 -1.35 6.19
C HIS A 81 -16.56 -1.47 6.65
N LEU A 82 -15.64 -0.88 5.88
CA LEU A 82 -14.23 -0.79 6.24
C LEU A 82 -14.05 0.18 7.43
N ILE A 83 -13.22 -0.20 8.39
CA ILE A 83 -12.94 0.65 9.55
C ILE A 83 -11.67 1.45 9.28
N ILE A 84 -11.78 2.76 9.13
CA ILE A 84 -10.61 3.66 9.05
C ILE A 84 -10.05 3.79 10.47
N ALA A 85 -9.01 3.04 10.78
CA ALA A 85 -8.39 3.00 12.11
C ALA A 85 -7.49 4.20 12.38
N GLY A 86 -7.02 4.86 11.33
CA GLY A 86 -6.27 6.10 11.42
C GLY A 86 -5.70 6.51 10.07
N ALA A 87 -5.19 7.74 10.00
CA ALA A 87 -4.50 8.23 8.84
C ALA A 87 -3.47 9.29 9.24
N HIS A 88 -2.37 9.38 8.50
CA HIS A 88 -1.34 10.39 8.68
C HIS A 88 -0.71 10.74 7.33
N ASP A 89 -0.41 12.01 7.09
CA ASP A 89 0.27 12.43 5.85
C ASP A 89 1.74 11.98 5.82
N GLY A 90 2.36 12.02 4.64
CA GLY A 90 3.74 11.58 4.46
C GLY A 90 4.82 12.56 4.95
N TYR A 91 4.46 13.74 5.44
CA TYR A 91 5.38 14.84 5.71
C TYR A 91 5.70 14.93 7.21
N PHE A 92 6.56 14.03 7.68
CA PHE A 92 6.97 13.97 9.07
C PHE A 92 8.50 13.99 9.23
N LYS A 93 8.96 14.65 10.30
CA LYS A 93 10.40 14.75 10.61
C LYS A 93 10.94 13.54 11.38
N THR A 94 10.07 12.86 12.14
CA THR A 94 10.45 11.69 12.94
C THR A 94 9.38 10.62 12.83
N ALA A 95 9.79 9.36 12.77
CA ALA A 95 8.88 8.23 12.63
C ALA A 95 8.22 7.80 13.96
N GLN A 96 8.74 8.24 15.11
CA GLN A 96 8.27 7.76 16.42
C GLN A 96 6.80 8.08 16.71
N PRO A 97 6.29 9.30 16.47
CA PRO A 97 4.87 9.61 16.68
C PRO A 97 3.96 8.76 15.78
N ILE A 98 4.35 8.54 14.53
CA ILE A 98 3.58 7.74 13.56
C ILE A 98 3.56 6.28 13.97
N ARG A 99 4.72 5.74 14.35
CA ARG A 99 4.81 4.36 14.84
C ARG A 99 3.89 4.14 16.04
N ARG A 100 3.87 5.08 17.00
CA ARG A 100 2.94 5.03 18.13
C ARG A 100 1.48 5.11 17.68
N SER A 101 1.16 6.00 16.75
CA SER A 101 -0.21 6.13 16.22
C SER A 101 -0.70 4.84 15.55
N ILE A 102 0.13 4.22 14.71
CA ILE A 102 -0.19 2.93 14.06
C ILE A 102 -0.35 1.83 15.11
N GLN A 103 0.56 1.74 16.08
CA GLN A 103 0.47 0.75 17.16
C GLN A 103 -0.80 0.91 18.01
N GLN A 104 -1.18 2.14 18.34
CA GLN A 104 -2.40 2.43 19.10
C GLN A 104 -3.67 2.15 18.30
N ALA A 105 -3.66 2.45 17.00
CA ALA A 105 -4.77 2.15 16.10
C ALA A 105 -4.98 0.64 15.88
N ASN A 106 -3.92 -0.17 16.11
CA ASN A 106 -3.91 -1.62 15.94
C ASN A 106 -4.60 -2.09 14.64
N PRO A 107 -4.14 -1.62 13.47
CA PRO A 107 -4.78 -1.94 12.20
C PRO A 107 -4.45 -3.36 11.73
N ASP A 108 -5.35 -3.94 10.94
CA ASP A 108 -5.11 -5.18 10.20
C ASP A 108 -4.27 -4.91 8.94
N LEU A 109 -4.43 -3.73 8.32
CA LEU A 109 -3.74 -3.31 7.11
C LEU A 109 -3.19 -1.89 7.24
N VAL A 110 -1.98 -1.65 6.72
CA VAL A 110 -1.39 -0.31 6.61
C VAL A 110 -1.02 -0.06 5.14
N PHE A 111 -1.62 0.95 4.53
CA PHE A 111 -1.25 1.40 3.19
C PHE A 111 -0.28 2.56 3.25
N VAL A 112 0.81 2.44 2.50
CA VAL A 112 1.84 3.49 2.33
C VAL A 112 1.96 3.77 0.82
N PRO A 113 1.26 4.79 0.28
CA PRO A 113 1.34 5.18 -1.12
C PRO A 113 2.59 6.01 -1.46
#